data_AF-A0A2K3LRR4-F1
#
_entry.id   AF-A0A2K3LRR4-F1
#
_cell.length_a   1.000
_cell.length_b   1.000
_cell.length_c   1.000
_cell.angle_alpha   90.00
_cell.angle_beta   90.00
_cell.angle_gamma   90.00
#
_symmetry.space_group_name_H-M   'P 1'
#
loop_
_entity.id
_entity.type
_entity.pdbx_description
1 polymer ?
#
loop_
_entity_poly.entity_id
_entity_poly.type
_entity_poly.pdbx_seq_one_letter_code
_entity_poly.pdbx_strand_id
1 'polypeptide(L)'
;GNSTSRYVGIWYNNLPIQTVVWVANRDSPINDTSGILSIDRNGNLVLNHNLSTIPIWSTNVSLQQYQRNGTSVIAQLTDIANLVIVLKTTKNVIWESFDYPTDTFLPYQRLGFDRKTNQSWFLQSWKTNDDPGKGAFTLTFSTIGKPQFFMYNNDLPWWRGGPWIGSILAGVPSVKRERATFNVSFVEDDNNVALTYNIFYKSVITRIVVQESGFFQTLTWDNQKNQWNQFFSEPVNQCDSYGICGSNSNCDPLNFKDFKCTCLPGFEPKFPLDWYDSGDGSGGCVRKKGASVCGNGEGFIKVVSLKVPDTSVAVAKGGLSLEECKKECLRNCSCTAYVVADVSNGESGCLAWHGDLMDIQKLTDQGQDLYLRVNKVELGNYDIPS
;
A
#
# COMPACT_ATOMS: atom_id res chain seq x y z
N GLY A 1 -11.28 25.68 2.51
CA GLY A 1 -10.14 26.32 3.18
C GLY A 1 -10.41 27.75 3.52
N ASN A 2 -10.68 28.05 4.80
CA ASN A 2 -10.68 29.42 5.33
C ASN A 2 -9.30 29.85 5.88
N SER A 3 -8.24 29.13 5.49
CA SER A 3 -6.87 29.41 5.93
C SER A 3 -6.30 30.61 5.17
N THR A 4 -5.66 31.53 5.88
CA THR A 4 -4.90 32.65 5.29
C THR A 4 -3.50 32.25 4.84
N SER A 5 -3.07 31.02 5.16
CA SER A 5 -1.78 30.48 4.76
C SER A 5 -1.71 30.24 3.25
N ARG A 6 -0.52 30.46 2.68
CA ARG A 6 -0.23 30.30 1.25
C ARG A 6 0.78 29.20 1.01
N TYR A 7 0.56 28.50 -0.09
CA TYR A 7 1.34 27.35 -0.52
C TYR A 7 1.60 27.41 -2.02
N VAL A 8 2.69 26.79 -2.45
CA VAL A 8 2.92 26.44 -3.86
C VAL A 8 2.34 25.04 -4.07
N GLY A 9 1.43 24.91 -5.02
CA GLY A 9 0.81 23.63 -5.34
C GLY A 9 0.47 23.47 -6.82
N ILE A 10 0.12 22.25 -7.19
CA ILE A 10 -0.36 21.87 -8.52
C ILE A 10 -1.82 21.44 -8.36
N TRP A 11 -2.69 21.89 -9.26
CA TRP A 11 -4.12 21.55 -9.26
C TRP A 11 -4.64 21.38 -10.68
N TYR A 12 -5.82 20.77 -10.83
CA TYR A 12 -6.48 20.66 -12.13
C TYR A 12 -7.00 22.02 -12.60
N ASN A 13 -6.47 22.54 -13.70
CA ASN A 13 -6.86 23.85 -14.25
C ASN A 13 -8.29 23.87 -14.83
N ASN A 14 -8.77 22.74 -15.36
CA ASN A 14 -10.03 22.69 -16.11
C ASN A 14 -11.24 22.28 -15.25
N LEU A 15 -11.06 22.14 -13.93
CA LEU A 15 -12.15 21.80 -13.02
C LEU A 15 -12.72 23.06 -12.36
N PRO A 16 -14.04 23.15 -12.17
CA PRO A 16 -14.68 24.31 -11.52
C PRO A 16 -14.37 24.39 -10.02
N ILE A 17 -14.00 23.27 -9.40
CA ILE A 17 -13.55 23.23 -8.00
C ILE A 17 -12.04 23.05 -7.96
N GLN A 18 -11.36 23.84 -7.12
CA GLN A 18 -9.92 23.73 -6.96
C GLN A 18 -9.57 22.41 -6.28
N THR A 19 -8.97 21.50 -7.06
CA THR A 19 -8.51 20.20 -6.56
C THR A 19 -6.99 20.15 -6.64
N VAL A 20 -6.33 20.37 -5.50
CA VAL A 20 -4.87 20.31 -5.37
C VAL A 20 -4.42 18.86 -5.32
N VAL A 21 -3.32 18.55 -6.01
CA VAL A 21 -2.76 17.19 -6.13
C VAL A 21 -1.31 17.10 -5.67
N TRP A 22 -0.67 18.25 -5.45
CA TRP A 22 0.70 18.33 -4.95
C TRP A 22 0.94 19.68 -4.27
N VAL A 23 1.71 19.69 -3.18
CA VAL A 23 2.04 20.89 -2.39
C VAL A 23 3.52 20.86 -2.00
N ALA A 24 4.27 21.90 -2.35
CA ALA A 24 5.70 21.99 -2.08
C ALA A 24 6.00 22.22 -0.59
N ASN A 25 5.52 23.34 -0.05
CA ASN A 25 5.83 23.84 1.29
C ASN A 25 4.75 23.46 2.31
N ARG A 26 4.28 22.20 2.26
CA ARG A 26 3.10 21.75 3.02
C ARG A 26 3.24 21.93 4.54
N ASP A 27 4.46 21.80 5.08
CA ASP A 27 4.75 21.97 6.51
C ASP A 27 5.25 23.38 6.88
N SER A 28 5.49 24.24 5.86
CA SER A 28 6.08 25.57 6.01
C SER A 28 5.24 26.61 5.25
N PRO A 29 4.02 26.91 5.70
CA PRO A 29 3.16 27.91 5.04
C PRO A 29 3.74 29.32 5.06
N ILE A 30 3.35 30.12 4.07
CA ILE A 30 3.57 31.57 4.08
C ILE A 30 2.31 32.27 4.61
N ASN A 31 2.44 33.15 5.60
CA ASN A 31 1.29 33.80 6.24
C ASN A 31 0.93 35.18 5.64
N ASP A 32 1.62 35.60 4.59
CA ASP A 32 1.39 36.86 3.87
C ASP A 32 1.49 36.67 2.35
N THR A 33 1.64 37.76 1.58
CA THR A 33 1.71 37.74 0.11
C THR A 33 3.12 37.87 -0.45
N SER A 34 4.16 37.77 0.38
CA SER A 34 5.56 38.04 -0.01
C SER A 34 6.29 36.85 -0.61
N GLY A 35 5.59 35.73 -0.81
CA GLY A 35 6.16 34.50 -1.35
C GLY A 35 6.66 34.65 -2.78
N ILE A 36 7.92 34.28 -3.02
CA ILE A 36 8.55 34.31 -4.34
C ILE A 36 9.14 32.94 -4.65
N LEU A 37 8.63 32.29 -5.70
CA LEU A 37 9.17 31.05 -6.25
C LEU A 37 10.12 31.40 -7.41
N SER A 38 11.37 30.98 -7.32
CA SER A 38 12.40 31.31 -8.32
C SER A 38 13.47 30.24 -8.41
N ILE A 39 14.25 30.25 -9.49
CA ILE A 39 15.47 29.44 -9.60
C ILE A 39 16.63 30.24 -9.01
N ASP A 40 17.34 29.64 -8.06
CA ASP A 40 18.52 30.27 -7.43
C ASP A 40 19.78 30.13 -8.30
N ARG A 41 20.87 30.79 -7.88
CA ARG A 41 22.17 30.73 -8.55
C ARG A 41 22.80 29.33 -8.61
N ASN A 42 22.33 28.39 -7.81
CA ASN A 42 22.80 27.01 -7.76
C ASN A 42 21.94 26.07 -8.63
N GLY A 43 20.89 26.59 -9.29
CA GLY A 43 19.97 25.81 -10.11
C GLY A 43 18.87 25.10 -9.32
N ASN A 44 18.64 25.48 -8.05
CA ASN A 44 17.54 24.98 -7.25
C ASN A 44 16.27 25.80 -7.46
N LEU A 45 15.12 25.15 -7.48
CA LEU A 45 13.84 25.84 -7.33
C LEU A 45 13.63 26.12 -5.84
N VAL A 46 13.51 27.40 -5.50
CA VAL A 46 13.44 27.87 -4.11
C VAL A 46 12.23 28.76 -3.88
N LEU A 47 11.62 28.63 -2.72
CA LEU A 47 10.54 29.48 -2.24
C LEU A 47 11.07 30.37 -1.11
N ASN A 48 11.09 31.68 -1.33
CA ASN A 48 11.54 32.69 -0.36
C ASN A 48 10.36 33.46 0.22
N HIS A 49 10.58 34.02 1.41
CA HIS A 49 9.62 34.84 2.17
C HIS A 49 10.32 36.11 2.66
N ASN A 50 9.68 37.28 2.52
CA ASN A 50 10.14 38.58 3.06
C ASN A 50 11.65 38.88 2.92
N LEU A 51 12.22 38.74 1.71
CA LEU A 51 13.65 38.97 1.43
C LEU A 51 14.63 38.13 2.28
N SER A 52 14.15 37.06 2.92
CA SER A 52 15.00 36.11 3.64
C SER A 52 16.08 35.54 2.72
N THR A 53 17.29 35.39 3.27
CA THR A 53 18.40 34.71 2.59
C THR A 53 18.27 33.19 2.66
N ILE A 54 17.43 32.68 3.56
CA ILE A 54 17.15 31.25 3.74
C ILE A 54 15.77 30.97 3.15
N PRO A 55 15.69 30.09 2.13
CA PRO A 55 14.41 29.70 1.56
C PRO A 55 13.62 28.85 2.54
N ILE A 56 12.29 29.01 2.55
CA ILE A 56 11.39 28.18 3.37
C ILE A 56 11.20 26.78 2.77
N TRP A 57 11.49 26.63 1.48
CA TRP A 57 11.46 25.37 0.75
C TRP A 57 12.44 25.41 -0.44
N SER A 58 13.10 24.29 -0.72
CA SER A 58 14.07 24.14 -1.82
C SER A 58 14.10 22.69 -2.30
N THR A 59 14.38 22.49 -3.58
CA THR A 59 14.56 21.16 -4.19
C THR A 59 15.83 20.42 -3.72
N ASN A 60 16.79 21.14 -3.11
CA ASN A 60 18.04 20.59 -2.56
C ASN A 60 18.84 19.72 -3.53
N VAL A 61 18.83 20.08 -4.81
CA VAL A 61 19.64 19.45 -5.85
C VAL A 61 21.12 19.77 -5.63
N SER A 62 21.95 18.73 -5.62
CA SER A 62 23.40 18.83 -5.54
C SER A 62 24.03 18.62 -6.92
N LEU A 63 24.34 19.71 -7.62
CA LEU A 63 25.10 19.66 -8.86
C LEU A 63 26.60 19.61 -8.56
N GLN A 64 27.34 18.79 -9.32
CA GLN A 64 28.81 18.72 -9.23
C GLN A 64 29.42 20.06 -9.67
N GLN A 65 30.59 20.44 -9.13
CA GLN A 65 31.16 21.79 -9.35
C GLN A 65 31.35 22.17 -10.83
N TYR A 66 31.73 21.21 -11.69
CA TYR A 66 31.87 21.46 -13.13
C TYR A 66 30.52 21.70 -13.84
N GLN A 67 29.40 21.33 -13.22
CA GLN A 67 28.03 21.59 -13.66
C GLN A 67 27.41 22.82 -12.96
N ARG A 68 28.19 23.65 -12.25
CA ARG A 68 27.67 24.89 -11.66
C ARG A 68 28.02 26.11 -12.51
N ASN A 69 29.23 26.13 -13.07
CA ASN A 69 29.68 27.23 -13.91
C ASN A 69 29.06 27.10 -15.32
N GLY A 70 28.14 28.00 -15.67
CA GLY A 70 27.49 28.04 -16.99
C GLY A 70 26.27 27.15 -17.17
N THR A 71 25.72 26.60 -16.08
CA THR A 71 24.62 25.63 -16.15
C THR A 71 23.29 26.34 -16.03
N SER A 72 22.59 26.44 -17.17
CA SER A 72 21.23 26.96 -17.22
C SER A 72 20.26 25.82 -16.93
N VAL A 73 19.40 26.00 -15.93
CA VAL A 73 18.31 25.08 -15.62
C VAL A 73 16.96 25.70 -15.98
N ILE A 74 15.97 24.84 -16.21
CA ILE A 74 14.59 25.24 -16.49
C ILE A 74 13.69 24.44 -15.55
N ALA A 75 12.73 25.12 -14.92
CA ALA A 75 11.61 24.47 -14.26
C ALA A 75 10.47 24.30 -15.28
N GLN A 76 9.95 23.09 -15.41
CA GLN A 76 8.91 22.76 -16.39
C GLN A 76 7.82 21.91 -15.73
N LEU A 77 6.56 22.33 -15.87
CA LEU A 77 5.41 21.49 -15.56
C LEU A 77 5.05 20.69 -16.81
N THR A 78 5.03 19.36 -16.71
CA THR A 78 4.69 18.46 -17.81
C THR A 78 3.19 18.19 -17.91
N ASP A 79 2.73 17.62 -19.02
CA ASP A 79 1.32 17.27 -19.26
C ASP A 79 0.77 16.21 -18.29
N ILE A 80 1.65 15.45 -17.64
CA ILE A 80 1.29 14.48 -16.58
C ILE A 80 1.33 15.10 -15.18
N ALA A 81 1.42 16.44 -15.08
CA ALA A 81 1.53 17.19 -13.84
C ALA A 81 2.81 16.91 -13.02
N ASN A 82 3.86 16.36 -13.66
CA ASN A 82 5.18 16.27 -13.04
C ASN A 82 5.92 17.60 -13.25
N LEU A 83 6.17 18.33 -12.17
CA LEU A 83 7.06 19.48 -12.14
C LEU A 83 8.52 18.98 -12.08
N VAL A 84 9.30 19.31 -13.09
CA VAL A 84 10.69 18.87 -13.23
C VAL A 84 11.67 20.04 -13.29
N ILE A 85 12.87 19.84 -12.77
CA ILE A 85 14.03 20.70 -13.05
C ILE A 85 14.91 20.00 -14.06
N VAL A 86 15.23 20.70 -15.15
CA VAL A 86 15.95 20.13 -16.30
C VAL A 86 17.20 20.96 -16.61
N LEU A 87 18.31 20.29 -16.87
CA LEU A 87 19.51 20.91 -17.42
C LEU A 87 19.25 21.33 -18.88
N LYS A 88 19.38 22.63 -19.19
CA LYS A 88 19.10 23.15 -20.53
C LYS A 88 19.99 22.54 -21.61
N THR A 89 21.24 22.22 -21.25
CA THR A 89 22.28 21.68 -22.15
C THR A 89 22.04 20.22 -22.50
N THR A 90 21.86 19.35 -21.49
CA THR A 90 21.74 17.90 -21.70
C THR A 90 20.32 17.40 -21.75
N LYS A 91 19.34 18.21 -21.35
CA LYS A 91 17.94 17.82 -21.14
C LYS A 91 17.72 16.77 -20.04
N ASN A 92 18.71 16.55 -19.19
CA ASN A 92 18.58 15.63 -18.06
C ASN A 92 17.69 16.25 -16.97
N VAL A 93 16.77 15.44 -16.45
CA VAL A 93 15.99 15.76 -15.24
C VAL A 93 16.90 15.56 -14.03
N ILE A 94 16.95 16.57 -13.15
CA ILE A 94 17.78 16.55 -11.93
C ILE A 94 16.93 16.59 -10.64
N TRP A 95 15.64 16.87 -10.78
CA TRP A 95 14.64 16.83 -9.71
C TRP A 95 13.26 16.72 -10.33
N GLU A 96 12.36 15.98 -9.69
CA GLU A 96 10.97 15.85 -10.10
C GLU A 96 10.01 15.76 -8.92
N SER A 97 8.85 16.40 -9.03
CA SER A 97 7.81 16.38 -8.01
C SER A 97 7.24 14.98 -7.76
N PHE A 98 7.31 14.09 -8.74
CA PHE A 98 6.87 12.70 -8.64
C PHE A 98 7.71 11.87 -7.66
N ASP A 99 8.92 12.31 -7.33
CA ASP A 99 9.73 11.72 -6.27
C ASP A 99 9.33 12.21 -4.86
N TYR A 100 8.48 13.23 -4.77
CA TYR A 100 8.01 13.83 -3.52
C TYR A 100 6.48 13.96 -3.52
N PRO A 101 5.73 12.85 -3.61
CA PRO A 101 4.28 12.88 -3.56
C PRO A 101 3.75 13.46 -2.24
N THR A 102 2.49 13.91 -2.26
CA THR A 102 1.80 14.43 -1.06
C THR A 102 0.73 13.44 -0.59
N ASP A 103 -0.55 13.79 -0.64
CA ASP A 103 -1.66 12.89 -0.31
C ASP A 103 -2.23 12.18 -1.53
N THR A 104 -1.91 12.66 -2.73
CA THR A 104 -2.47 12.19 -4.00
C THR A 104 -1.44 11.42 -4.83
N PHE A 105 -1.86 10.26 -5.33
CA PHE A 105 -1.19 9.45 -6.34
C PHE A 105 -1.86 9.65 -7.70
N LEU A 106 -1.09 10.20 -8.63
CA LEU A 106 -1.49 10.51 -10.00
C LEU A 106 -1.05 9.41 -10.98
N PRO A 107 -1.65 9.37 -12.19
CA PRO A 107 -1.18 8.48 -13.24
C PRO A 107 0.32 8.68 -13.52
N TYR A 108 1.03 7.59 -13.80
CA TYR A 108 2.47 7.51 -14.07
C TYR A 108 3.40 7.80 -12.89
N GLN A 109 2.88 8.23 -11.74
CA GLN A 109 3.69 8.27 -10.51
C GLN A 109 4.07 6.87 -10.05
N ARG A 110 5.06 6.80 -9.15
CA ARG A 110 5.45 5.59 -8.43
C ARG A 110 4.96 5.65 -6.99
N LEU A 111 4.50 4.51 -6.47
CA LEU A 111 4.40 4.24 -5.04
C LEU A 111 5.26 3.04 -4.69
N GLY A 112 6.10 3.16 -3.66
CA GLY A 112 7.03 2.12 -3.24
C GLY A 112 8.35 2.68 -2.75
N PHE A 113 9.45 2.02 -3.08
CA PHE A 113 10.78 2.42 -2.61
C PHE A 113 11.88 1.88 -3.52
N ASP A 114 12.99 2.59 -3.54
CA ASP A 114 14.23 2.14 -4.14
C ASP A 114 15.06 1.39 -3.08
N ARG A 115 15.69 0.27 -3.46
CA ARG A 115 16.46 -0.59 -2.54
C ARG A 115 17.91 -0.11 -2.37
N LYS A 116 18.42 0.69 -3.30
CA LYS A 116 19.81 1.16 -3.34
C LYS A 116 19.96 2.56 -2.76
N THR A 117 18.93 3.38 -2.90
CA THR A 117 18.84 4.73 -2.38
C THR A 117 17.87 4.78 -1.22
N ASN A 118 17.95 5.78 -0.36
CA ASN A 118 16.99 5.97 0.73
C ASN A 118 15.68 6.64 0.23
N GLN A 119 15.31 6.42 -1.04
CA GLN A 119 14.16 7.04 -1.68
C GLN A 119 12.92 6.16 -1.46
N SER A 120 11.86 6.77 -0.92
CA SER A 120 10.55 6.13 -0.78
C SER A 120 9.47 7.05 -1.36
N TRP A 121 8.61 6.47 -2.18
CA TRP A 121 7.44 7.12 -2.76
C TRP A 121 6.20 6.65 -2.01
N PHE A 122 5.76 7.44 -1.02
CA PHE A 122 4.59 7.13 -0.19
C PHE A 122 3.64 8.31 -0.18
N LEU A 123 2.35 8.04 0.04
CA LEU A 123 1.38 9.10 0.26
C LEU A 123 1.25 9.41 1.74
N GLN A 124 1.02 10.67 2.06
CA GLN A 124 0.68 11.10 3.41
C GLN A 124 -0.46 12.11 3.34
N SER A 125 -1.56 11.75 4.01
CA SER A 125 -2.76 12.57 4.16
C SER A 125 -2.46 14.00 4.57
N TRP A 126 -3.41 14.90 4.28
CA TRP A 126 -3.43 16.23 4.88
C TRP A 126 -3.79 16.14 6.37
N LYS A 127 -3.44 17.16 7.16
CA LYS A 127 -3.82 17.23 8.59
C LYS A 127 -5.32 17.36 8.75
N THR A 128 -5.93 18.20 7.92
CA THR A 128 -7.37 18.42 7.83
C THR A 128 -7.72 18.75 6.38
N ASN A 129 -9.01 18.81 6.06
CA ASN A 129 -9.49 19.27 4.74
C ASN A 129 -8.99 20.67 4.33
N ASP A 130 -8.58 21.49 5.29
CA ASP A 130 -8.14 22.87 5.06
C ASP A 130 -6.65 23.12 5.37
N ASP A 131 -5.92 22.11 5.86
CA ASP A 131 -4.49 22.21 6.19
C ASP A 131 -3.70 21.09 5.48
N PRO A 132 -2.93 21.43 4.42
CA PRO A 132 -2.17 20.46 3.65
C PRO A 132 -0.93 19.91 4.37
N GLY A 133 -0.62 20.39 5.58
CA GLY A 133 0.45 19.84 6.40
C GLY A 133 0.38 18.32 6.55
N LYS A 134 1.48 17.68 6.95
CA LYS A 134 1.52 16.22 7.13
C LYS A 134 0.51 15.73 8.16
N GLY A 135 -0.45 14.93 7.70
CA GLY A 135 -1.45 14.24 8.50
C GLY A 135 -0.96 12.91 9.06
N ALA A 136 -1.84 12.23 9.79
CA ALA A 136 -1.52 11.00 10.50
C ALA A 136 -1.43 9.78 9.58
N PHE A 137 -2.21 9.73 8.51
CA PHE A 137 -2.29 8.54 7.66
C PHE A 137 -1.23 8.54 6.56
N THR A 138 -0.49 7.44 6.46
CA THR A 138 0.51 7.20 5.40
C THR A 138 0.20 5.92 4.64
N LEU A 139 0.40 5.93 3.32
CA LEU A 139 0.18 4.77 2.44
C LEU A 139 1.49 4.43 1.73
N THR A 140 2.03 3.24 1.98
CA THR A 140 3.37 2.84 1.54
C THR A 140 3.50 1.32 1.38
N PHE A 141 4.61 0.87 0.80
CA PHE A 141 5.00 -0.53 0.83
C PHE A 141 5.90 -0.83 2.02
N SER A 142 5.60 -1.91 2.75
CA SER A 142 6.51 -2.46 3.77
C SER A 142 7.76 -3.04 3.12
N THR A 143 8.90 -2.83 3.77
CA THR A 143 10.20 -3.39 3.40
C THR A 143 10.51 -4.71 4.12
N ILE A 144 9.64 -5.16 5.03
CA ILE A 144 9.81 -6.36 5.85
C ILE A 144 9.13 -7.56 5.16
N GLY A 145 9.84 -8.69 5.10
CA GLY A 145 9.34 -9.91 4.45
C GLY A 145 9.14 -9.73 2.94
N LYS A 146 8.09 -10.33 2.38
CA LYS A 146 7.64 -9.97 1.02
C LYS A 146 6.99 -8.59 1.06
N PRO A 147 7.33 -7.65 0.16
CA PRO A 147 6.72 -6.32 0.15
C PRO A 147 5.19 -6.38 0.12
N GLN A 148 4.56 -5.58 0.98
CA GLN A 148 3.11 -5.47 1.09
C GLN A 148 2.68 -4.02 1.09
N PHE A 149 1.50 -3.76 0.53
CA PHE A 149 0.89 -2.45 0.61
C PHE A 149 0.20 -2.26 1.96
N PHE A 150 0.51 -1.15 2.64
CA PHE A 150 0.00 -0.82 3.96
C PHE A 150 -0.43 0.63 4.03
N MET A 151 -1.49 0.87 4.80
CA MET A 151 -1.83 2.17 5.34
C MET A 151 -1.55 2.16 6.84
N TYR A 152 -0.83 3.16 7.33
CA TYR A 152 -0.55 3.35 8.75
C TYR A 152 -1.29 4.57 9.26
N ASN A 153 -1.69 4.53 10.53
CA ASN A 153 -2.11 5.69 11.30
C ASN A 153 -0.97 6.05 12.26
N ASN A 154 -0.26 7.13 11.94
CA ASN A 154 1.08 7.40 12.43
C ASN A 154 1.99 6.22 12.06
N ASP A 155 2.39 5.41 13.04
CA ASP A 155 3.28 4.26 12.85
C ASP A 155 2.57 2.91 13.10
N LEU A 156 1.27 2.94 13.42
CA LEU A 156 0.50 1.73 13.69
C LEU A 156 -0.21 1.26 12.40
N PRO A 157 -0.12 -0.03 12.04
CA PRO A 157 -0.86 -0.58 10.91
C PRO A 157 -2.35 -0.30 11.07
N TRP A 158 -2.93 0.38 10.08
CA TRP A 158 -4.34 0.74 10.06
C TRP A 158 -5.12 -0.16 9.11
N TRP A 159 -4.55 -0.41 7.93
CA TRP A 159 -5.10 -1.27 6.89
C TRP A 159 -3.97 -1.91 6.09
N ARG A 160 -4.23 -3.11 5.55
CA ARG A 160 -3.26 -3.84 4.73
C ARG A 160 -3.87 -4.29 3.42
N GLY A 161 -3.26 -3.87 2.31
CA GLY A 161 -3.59 -4.33 0.95
C GLY A 161 -2.90 -5.63 0.56
N GLY A 162 -1.91 -6.08 1.33
CA GLY A 162 -1.23 -7.36 1.13
C GLY A 162 -0.15 -7.31 0.05
N PRO A 163 0.47 -8.47 -0.27
CA PRO A 163 1.51 -8.53 -1.29
C PRO A 163 0.92 -8.47 -2.70
N TRP A 164 1.76 -8.14 -3.68
CA TRP A 164 1.42 -8.35 -5.09
C TRP A 164 1.48 -9.83 -5.44
N ILE A 165 0.43 -10.34 -6.08
CA ILE A 165 0.26 -11.76 -6.44
C ILE A 165 0.31 -11.98 -7.95
N GLY A 166 1.15 -11.22 -8.65
CA GLY A 166 1.35 -11.27 -10.10
C GLY A 166 0.33 -10.45 -10.90
N SER A 167 -0.92 -10.39 -10.43
CA SER A 167 -1.99 -9.64 -11.12
C SER A 167 -2.65 -8.54 -10.29
N ILE A 168 -2.70 -8.64 -8.97
CA ILE A 168 -3.32 -7.64 -8.09
C ILE A 168 -2.65 -7.66 -6.73
N LEU A 169 -3.00 -6.70 -5.87
CA LEU A 169 -2.76 -6.79 -4.44
C LEU A 169 -3.73 -7.80 -3.82
N ALA A 170 -3.24 -8.71 -2.97
CA ALA A 170 -4.04 -9.82 -2.44
C ALA A 170 -5.22 -9.38 -1.56
N GLY A 171 -5.12 -8.24 -0.89
CA GLY A 171 -6.14 -7.65 -0.04
C GLY A 171 -7.01 -6.61 -0.75
N VAL A 172 -6.88 -6.45 -2.07
CA VAL A 172 -7.69 -5.48 -2.86
C VAL A 172 -8.31 -6.17 -4.09
N PRO A 173 -9.10 -7.24 -3.92
CA PRO A 173 -9.61 -8.05 -5.03
C PRO A 173 -10.57 -7.27 -5.96
N SER A 174 -11.31 -6.29 -5.42
CA SER A 174 -12.24 -5.42 -6.16
C SER A 174 -11.59 -4.74 -7.37
N VAL A 175 -10.29 -4.44 -7.30
CA VAL A 175 -9.53 -3.78 -8.39
C VAL A 175 -9.59 -4.58 -9.70
N LYS A 176 -9.79 -5.90 -9.68
CA LYS A 176 -9.98 -6.69 -10.91
C LYS A 176 -11.23 -6.27 -11.70
N ARG A 177 -12.33 -5.95 -11.01
CA ARG A 177 -13.57 -5.48 -11.66
C ARG A 177 -13.40 -4.05 -12.22
N GLU A 178 -12.46 -3.31 -11.64
CA GLU A 178 -12.19 -1.89 -11.88
C GLU A 178 -11.12 -1.63 -12.96
N ARG A 179 -10.36 -2.66 -13.35
CA ARG A 179 -9.37 -2.65 -14.44
C ARG A 179 -9.91 -2.24 -15.81
N ALA A 180 -11.22 -2.05 -15.97
CA ALA A 180 -11.79 -1.49 -17.20
C ALA A 180 -11.35 -0.04 -17.47
N THR A 181 -10.94 0.71 -16.43
CA THR A 181 -10.66 2.15 -16.54
C THR A 181 -9.18 2.51 -16.45
N PHE A 182 -8.38 1.72 -15.74
CA PHE A 182 -6.95 1.94 -15.56
C PHE A 182 -6.16 0.63 -15.58
N ASN A 183 -4.91 0.72 -16.03
CA ASN A 183 -3.94 -0.36 -15.94
C ASN A 183 -3.01 -0.12 -14.75
N VAL A 184 -2.72 -1.18 -14.01
CA VAL A 184 -1.77 -1.15 -12.88
C VAL A 184 -0.57 -1.99 -13.26
N SER A 185 0.61 -1.42 -13.08
CA SER A 185 1.88 -2.08 -13.29
C SER A 185 2.64 -2.12 -11.96
N PHE A 186 3.29 -3.24 -11.71
CA PHE A 186 4.07 -3.46 -10.50
C PHE A 186 5.44 -4.02 -10.88
N VAL A 187 6.48 -3.41 -10.33
CA VAL A 187 7.87 -3.84 -10.45
C VAL A 187 8.36 -4.23 -9.06
N GLU A 188 8.92 -5.43 -8.95
CA GLU A 188 9.63 -5.92 -7.77
C GLU A 188 10.92 -6.59 -8.27
N ASP A 189 12.02 -5.84 -8.23
CA ASP A 189 13.33 -6.32 -8.65
C ASP A 189 14.42 -5.97 -7.61
N ASP A 190 15.69 -6.24 -7.94
CA ASP A 190 16.84 -5.95 -7.09
C ASP A 190 17.09 -4.45 -6.90
N ASN A 191 16.47 -3.59 -7.71
CA ASN A 191 16.64 -2.14 -7.68
C ASN A 191 15.52 -1.47 -6.90
N ASN A 192 14.26 -1.79 -7.16
CA ASN A 192 13.13 -1.11 -6.54
C ASN A 192 11.87 -1.98 -6.46
N VAL A 193 10.97 -1.55 -5.58
CA VAL A 193 9.58 -1.95 -5.54
C VAL A 193 8.75 -0.73 -5.93
N ALA A 194 7.98 -0.81 -7.01
CA ALA A 194 7.20 0.31 -7.49
C ALA A 194 5.88 -0.15 -8.11
N LEU A 195 4.78 0.40 -7.60
CA LEU A 195 3.47 0.36 -8.22
C LEU A 195 3.25 1.66 -8.99
N THR A 196 2.80 1.52 -10.24
CA THR A 196 2.40 2.63 -11.10
C THR A 196 1.03 2.31 -11.70
N TYR A 197 0.29 3.35 -12.08
CA TYR A 197 -0.94 3.15 -12.84
C TYR A 197 -1.09 4.17 -13.95
N ASN A 198 -1.84 3.82 -14.98
CA ASN A 198 -2.19 4.72 -16.06
C ASN A 198 -3.64 4.52 -16.49
N ILE A 199 -4.23 5.56 -17.06
CA ILE A 199 -5.63 5.54 -17.51
C ILE A 199 -5.68 5.16 -18.99
N PHE A 200 -6.65 4.33 -19.39
CA PHE A 200 -6.82 3.97 -20.81
C PHE A 200 -7.38 5.13 -21.64
N TYR A 201 -8.38 5.83 -21.09
CA TYR A 201 -9.07 6.92 -21.77
C TYR A 201 -8.60 8.27 -21.22
N LYS A 202 -7.92 9.07 -22.05
CA LYS A 202 -7.43 10.40 -21.68
C LYS A 202 -8.53 11.37 -21.22
N SER A 203 -9.79 11.11 -21.56
CA SER A 203 -10.95 11.90 -21.13
C SER A 203 -11.37 11.63 -19.68
N VAL A 204 -10.94 10.52 -19.09
CA VAL A 204 -11.27 10.17 -17.70
C VAL A 204 -10.28 10.86 -16.78
N ILE A 205 -10.79 11.69 -15.89
CA ILE A 205 -10.01 12.35 -14.84
C ILE A 205 -10.19 11.53 -13.56
N THR A 206 -9.11 10.91 -13.10
CA THR A 206 -9.08 10.10 -11.87
C THR A 206 -7.85 10.41 -11.02
N ARG A 207 -7.96 10.19 -9.72
CA ARG A 207 -6.86 10.29 -8.76
C ARG A 207 -7.07 9.31 -7.62
N ILE A 208 -5.96 8.85 -7.03
CA ILE A 208 -5.99 8.09 -5.78
C ILE A 208 -5.52 9.02 -4.66
N VAL A 209 -6.25 9.10 -3.55
CA VAL A 209 -5.93 10.04 -2.46
C VAL A 209 -6.01 9.34 -1.11
N VAL A 210 -5.10 9.68 -0.20
CA VAL A 210 -5.19 9.31 1.23
C VAL A 210 -5.82 10.47 1.98
N GLN A 211 -7.00 10.24 2.55
CA GLN A 211 -7.72 11.23 3.33
C GLN A 211 -7.27 11.21 4.80
N GLU A 212 -7.37 12.38 5.41
CA GLU A 212 -7.24 12.66 6.84
C GLU A 212 -8.20 11.82 7.71
N SER A 213 -9.31 11.36 7.13
CA SER A 213 -10.28 10.48 7.79
C SER A 213 -9.86 9.01 7.83
N GLY A 214 -8.70 8.66 7.28
CA GLY A 214 -8.18 7.28 7.31
C GLY A 214 -8.72 6.37 6.22
N PHE A 215 -9.11 6.95 5.07
CA PHE A 215 -9.44 6.19 3.86
C PHE A 215 -8.43 6.50 2.76
N PHE A 216 -8.06 5.50 1.96
CA PHE A 216 -7.53 5.77 0.63
C PHE A 216 -8.61 5.50 -0.41
N GLN A 217 -8.76 6.40 -1.37
CA GLN A 217 -9.89 6.40 -2.29
C GLN A 217 -9.44 6.66 -3.71
N THR A 218 -10.06 5.95 -4.66
CA THR A 218 -10.01 6.31 -6.07
C THR A 218 -11.22 7.18 -6.38
N LEU A 219 -10.96 8.40 -6.81
CA LEU A 219 -11.98 9.40 -7.13
C LEU A 219 -11.98 9.67 -8.62
N THR A 220 -13.15 9.61 -9.25
CA THR A 220 -13.35 9.94 -10.67
C THR A 220 -14.20 11.19 -10.81
N TRP A 221 -13.79 12.10 -11.68
CA TRP A 221 -14.53 13.34 -11.93
C TRP A 221 -15.78 13.09 -12.77
N ASP A 222 -16.92 13.60 -12.30
CA ASP A 222 -18.19 13.59 -13.03
C ASP A 222 -18.43 14.98 -13.64
N ASN A 223 -18.26 15.08 -14.97
CA ASN A 223 -18.46 16.32 -15.71
C ASN A 223 -19.91 16.81 -15.71
N GLN A 224 -20.91 15.93 -15.52
CA GLN A 224 -22.31 16.34 -15.49
C GLN A 224 -22.68 16.96 -14.15
N LYS A 225 -22.12 16.41 -13.06
CA LYS A 225 -22.40 16.86 -11.69
C LYS A 225 -21.37 17.86 -11.15
N ASN A 226 -20.26 18.07 -11.86
CA ASN A 226 -19.14 18.89 -11.42
C ASN A 226 -18.62 18.50 -10.01
N GLN A 227 -18.46 17.20 -9.78
CA GLN A 227 -18.00 16.69 -8.49
C GLN A 227 -17.11 15.45 -8.65
N TRP A 228 -16.33 15.16 -7.60
CA TRP A 228 -15.63 13.89 -7.47
C TRP A 228 -16.58 12.81 -6.97
N ASN A 229 -16.73 11.74 -7.74
CA ASN A 229 -17.44 10.55 -7.31
C ASN A 229 -16.44 9.52 -6.78
N GLN A 230 -16.75 8.94 -5.62
CA GLN A 230 -16.00 7.82 -5.07
C GLN A 230 -16.24 6.58 -5.94
N PHE A 231 -15.17 6.11 -6.57
CA PHE A 231 -15.19 4.88 -7.36
C PHE A 231 -14.76 3.68 -6.53
N PHE A 232 -13.73 3.87 -5.70
CA PHE A 232 -13.19 2.86 -4.81
C PHE A 232 -12.76 3.51 -3.48
N SER A 233 -12.81 2.75 -2.39
CA SER A 233 -12.39 3.20 -1.06
C SER A 233 -11.96 2.00 -0.24
N GLU A 234 -11.03 2.22 0.68
CA GLU A 234 -10.59 1.27 1.69
C GLU A 234 -10.10 2.02 2.94
N PRO A 235 -10.29 1.47 4.15
CA PRO A 235 -11.13 0.30 4.46
C PRO A 235 -12.62 0.54 4.18
N VAL A 236 -13.43 -0.50 3.95
CA VAL A 236 -14.90 -0.39 3.72
C VAL A 236 -15.74 -1.26 4.65
N ASN A 237 -15.17 -2.31 5.20
CA ASN A 237 -15.82 -3.21 6.14
C ASN A 237 -14.97 -3.40 7.40
N GLN A 238 -15.59 -4.00 8.42
CA GLN A 238 -14.97 -4.12 9.74
C GLN A 238 -13.82 -5.13 9.80
N CYS A 239 -13.62 -5.96 8.77
CA CYS A 239 -12.49 -6.88 8.67
C CYS A 239 -11.28 -6.27 7.95
N ASP A 240 -11.42 -5.09 7.35
CA ASP A 240 -10.33 -4.45 6.60
C ASP A 240 -9.32 -3.77 7.53
N SER A 241 -9.77 -3.34 8.72
CA SER A 241 -8.88 -2.82 9.76
C SER A 241 -7.88 -3.89 10.17
N TYR A 242 -6.62 -3.50 10.26
CA TYR A 242 -5.55 -4.45 10.52
C TYR A 242 -5.71 -5.16 11.86
N GLY A 243 -5.62 -6.50 11.86
CA GLY A 243 -5.53 -7.28 13.09
C GLY A 243 -6.81 -7.33 13.93
N ILE A 244 -7.98 -7.09 13.31
CA ILE A 244 -9.29 -7.18 13.98
C ILE A 244 -9.54 -8.55 14.63
N CYS A 245 -9.09 -9.61 13.97
CA CYS A 245 -8.98 -10.93 14.56
C CYS A 245 -7.49 -11.23 14.78
N GLY A 246 -7.14 -11.71 15.97
CA GLY A 246 -5.76 -11.96 16.38
C GLY A 246 -5.12 -13.11 15.63
N SER A 247 -3.92 -13.52 16.06
CA SER A 247 -3.13 -14.53 15.34
C SER A 247 -3.87 -15.85 15.14
N ASN A 248 -3.57 -16.51 14.02
CA ASN A 248 -4.11 -17.82 13.64
C ASN A 248 -5.65 -17.88 13.59
N SER A 249 -6.28 -16.74 13.29
CA SER A 249 -7.72 -16.62 13.07
C SER A 249 -8.00 -15.78 11.84
N ASN A 250 -9.18 -15.93 11.27
CA ASN A 250 -9.65 -15.15 10.13
C ASN A 250 -10.88 -14.32 10.50
N CYS A 251 -11.03 -13.18 9.84
CA CYS A 251 -12.24 -12.36 9.89
C CYS A 251 -13.18 -12.70 8.73
N ASP A 252 -14.47 -12.85 9.00
CA ASP A 252 -15.52 -13.10 8.01
C ASP A 252 -16.54 -11.95 8.04
N PRO A 253 -16.55 -11.05 7.05
CA PRO A 253 -17.46 -9.91 7.04
C PRO A 253 -18.93 -10.32 6.92
N LEU A 254 -19.23 -11.54 6.47
CA LEU A 254 -20.61 -12.06 6.36
C LEU A 254 -21.12 -12.64 7.67
N ASN A 255 -20.23 -13.09 8.56
CA ASN A 255 -20.60 -13.69 9.86
C ASN A 255 -20.74 -12.65 10.98
N PHE A 256 -21.03 -11.39 10.63
CA PHE A 256 -21.00 -10.28 11.58
C PHE A 256 -22.08 -10.37 12.67
N LYS A 257 -23.25 -10.92 12.36
CA LYS A 257 -24.37 -10.96 13.32
C LYS A 257 -24.10 -11.83 14.55
N ASP A 258 -23.24 -12.83 14.40
CA ASP A 258 -22.90 -13.76 15.48
C ASP A 258 -21.54 -13.37 16.06
N PHE A 259 -20.47 -13.58 15.29
CA PHE A 259 -19.12 -13.21 15.67
C PHE A 259 -18.19 -13.31 14.45
N LYS A 260 -17.55 -12.20 14.11
CA LYS A 260 -16.76 -12.04 12.88
C LYS A 260 -15.47 -12.87 12.84
N CYS A 261 -14.92 -13.31 13.98
CA CYS A 261 -13.65 -14.04 14.01
C CYS A 261 -13.86 -15.55 14.09
N THR A 262 -13.00 -16.31 13.42
CA THR A 262 -12.99 -17.77 13.46
C THR A 262 -11.56 -18.26 13.56
N CYS A 263 -11.27 -19.17 14.48
CA CYS A 263 -9.95 -19.81 14.53
C CYS A 263 -9.72 -20.63 13.26
N LEU A 264 -8.49 -20.60 12.76
CA LEU A 264 -8.10 -21.50 11.67
C LEU A 264 -8.20 -22.98 12.13
N PRO A 265 -8.42 -23.94 11.21
CA PRO A 265 -8.55 -25.32 11.62
C PRO A 265 -7.29 -25.85 12.31
N GLY A 266 -7.49 -26.68 13.34
CA GLY A 266 -6.41 -27.13 14.23
C GLY A 266 -5.99 -26.10 15.31
N PHE A 267 -6.65 -24.93 15.38
CA PHE A 267 -6.46 -23.93 16.43
C PHE A 267 -7.71 -23.77 17.29
N GLU A 268 -7.53 -23.24 18.49
CA GLU A 268 -8.56 -22.93 19.49
C GLU A 268 -8.31 -21.54 20.12
N PRO A 269 -9.34 -20.85 20.62
CA PRO A 269 -9.17 -19.51 21.20
C PRO A 269 -8.15 -19.48 22.32
N LYS A 270 -7.25 -18.50 22.29
CA LYS A 270 -6.25 -18.32 23.35
C LYS A 270 -6.89 -17.95 24.68
N PHE A 271 -7.94 -17.11 24.62
CA PHE A 271 -8.73 -16.67 25.77
C PHE A 271 -10.20 -16.99 25.50
N PRO A 272 -10.69 -18.18 25.90
CA PRO A 272 -12.05 -18.61 25.63
C PRO A 272 -13.14 -17.68 26.18
N LEU A 273 -12.93 -17.09 27.36
CA LEU A 273 -13.89 -16.16 27.97
C LEU A 273 -14.06 -14.90 27.11
N ASP A 274 -12.95 -14.26 26.70
CA ASP A 274 -12.99 -13.08 25.83
C ASP A 274 -13.65 -13.41 24.49
N TRP A 275 -13.31 -14.58 23.93
CA TRP A 275 -13.79 -15.03 22.63
C TRP A 275 -15.30 -15.34 22.60
N TYR A 276 -15.79 -16.14 23.55
CA TYR A 276 -17.17 -16.63 23.54
C TYR A 276 -18.15 -15.71 24.29
N ASP A 277 -17.73 -15.11 25.40
CA ASP A 277 -18.64 -14.33 26.25
C ASP A 277 -18.65 -12.85 25.86
N SER A 278 -17.49 -12.32 25.43
CA SER A 278 -17.34 -10.90 25.08
C SER A 278 -17.30 -10.62 23.58
N GLY A 279 -17.19 -11.67 22.74
CA GLY A 279 -17.03 -11.50 21.30
C GLY A 279 -15.76 -10.73 20.93
N ASP A 280 -14.68 -10.89 21.72
CA ASP A 280 -13.38 -10.28 21.47
C ASP A 280 -12.40 -11.33 20.90
N GLY A 281 -12.11 -11.19 19.60
CA GLY A 281 -11.17 -12.05 18.88
C GLY A 281 -9.74 -11.53 18.84
N SER A 282 -9.43 -10.40 19.49
CA SER A 282 -8.12 -9.73 19.40
C SER A 282 -6.97 -10.58 19.97
N GLY A 283 -7.27 -11.43 20.95
CA GLY A 283 -6.31 -12.35 21.56
C GLY A 283 -5.87 -13.51 20.64
N GLY A 284 -6.58 -13.75 19.54
CA GLY A 284 -6.26 -14.78 18.56
C GLY A 284 -6.43 -16.22 19.07
N CYS A 285 -5.81 -17.14 18.34
CA CYS A 285 -5.93 -18.57 18.53
C CYS A 285 -4.55 -19.23 18.66
N VAL A 286 -4.51 -20.32 19.42
CA VAL A 286 -3.34 -21.16 19.62
C VAL A 286 -3.61 -22.57 19.08
N ARG A 287 -2.58 -23.31 18.72
CA ARG A 287 -2.77 -24.70 18.27
C ARG A 287 -3.41 -25.53 19.38
N LYS A 288 -4.38 -26.39 19.03
CA LYS A 288 -5.03 -27.30 19.97
C LYS A 288 -4.00 -28.14 20.73
N LYS A 289 -4.23 -28.37 22.01
CA LYS A 289 -3.34 -29.21 22.84
C LYS A 289 -3.15 -30.60 22.21
N GLY A 290 -1.89 -31.04 22.13
CA GLY A 290 -1.52 -32.33 21.53
C GLY A 290 -1.43 -32.34 20.00
N ALA A 291 -1.65 -31.21 19.33
CA ALA A 291 -1.49 -31.12 17.87
C ALA A 291 -0.02 -30.97 17.45
N SER A 292 0.72 -32.09 17.38
CA SER A 292 2.06 -32.12 16.81
C SER A 292 2.02 -32.07 15.28
N VAL A 293 2.80 -31.15 14.68
CA VAL A 293 2.85 -30.93 13.23
C VAL A 293 4.22 -31.17 12.61
N CYS A 294 5.13 -31.85 13.30
CA CYS A 294 6.49 -32.11 12.82
C CYS A 294 6.82 -33.60 12.93
N GLY A 295 6.93 -34.30 11.80
CA GLY A 295 7.32 -35.71 11.74
C GLY A 295 6.28 -36.72 12.25
N ASN A 296 5.01 -36.33 12.35
CA ASN A 296 3.93 -37.11 12.96
C ASN A 296 2.75 -37.41 12.01
N GLY A 297 3.01 -37.42 10.70
CA GLY A 297 1.98 -37.62 9.68
C GLY A 297 1.10 -36.39 9.46
N GLU A 298 1.65 -35.20 9.74
CA GLU A 298 1.03 -33.92 9.41
C GLU A 298 0.83 -33.74 7.91
N GLY A 299 -0.03 -32.79 7.56
CA GLY A 299 -0.25 -32.40 6.18
C GLY A 299 -0.77 -30.98 6.10
N PHE A 300 -1.40 -30.66 4.98
CA PHE A 300 -1.99 -29.35 4.77
C PHE A 300 -3.43 -29.50 4.36
N ILE A 301 -4.25 -28.64 4.96
CA ILE A 301 -5.61 -28.40 4.49
C ILE A 301 -5.64 -27.12 3.67
N LYS A 302 -6.54 -27.09 2.71
CA LYS A 302 -6.78 -25.91 1.89
C LYS A 302 -7.85 -25.04 2.55
N VAL A 303 -7.49 -23.82 2.92
CA VAL A 303 -8.42 -22.78 3.39
C VAL A 303 -8.65 -21.80 2.25
N VAL A 304 -9.85 -21.79 1.69
CA VAL A 304 -10.16 -21.14 0.42
C VAL A 304 -10.50 -19.66 0.54
N SER A 305 -10.24 -18.92 -0.54
CA SER A 305 -10.68 -17.53 -0.75
C SER A 305 -10.32 -16.57 0.39
N LEU A 306 -9.02 -16.44 0.67
CA LEU A 306 -8.51 -15.57 1.72
C LEU A 306 -7.72 -14.38 1.16
N LYS A 307 -7.81 -13.25 1.86
CA LYS A 307 -6.70 -12.30 1.97
C LYS A 307 -5.60 -13.00 2.76
N VAL A 308 -4.52 -13.36 2.07
CA VAL A 308 -3.41 -14.11 2.68
C VAL A 308 -2.80 -13.37 3.86
N PRO A 309 -2.23 -14.07 4.85
CA PRO A 309 -1.72 -13.43 6.07
C PRO A 309 -0.67 -12.35 5.82
N ASP A 310 -0.41 -11.52 6.82
CA ASP A 310 0.73 -10.61 6.87
C ASP A 310 2.04 -11.36 6.54
N THR A 311 2.85 -10.81 5.63
CA THR A 311 4.04 -11.51 5.10
C THR A 311 5.33 -11.12 5.81
N SER A 312 5.26 -10.39 6.93
CA SER A 312 6.42 -9.98 7.71
C SER A 312 7.27 -11.15 8.20
N VAL A 313 6.64 -12.31 8.46
CA VAL A 313 7.30 -13.57 8.85
C VAL A 313 7.28 -14.63 7.73
N ALA A 314 6.97 -14.20 6.50
CA ALA A 314 6.91 -15.08 5.34
C ALA A 314 8.18 -14.99 4.51
N VAL A 315 8.54 -16.11 3.90
CA VAL A 315 9.69 -16.25 3.00
C VAL A 315 9.17 -16.56 1.60
N ALA A 316 9.56 -15.72 0.64
CA ALA A 316 9.27 -15.92 -0.78
C ALA A 316 10.42 -16.66 -1.47
N LYS A 317 10.11 -17.71 -2.24
CA LYS A 317 11.04 -18.43 -3.12
C LYS A 317 10.44 -18.52 -4.52
N GLY A 318 11.09 -17.92 -5.51
CA GLY A 318 10.64 -17.99 -6.92
C GLY A 318 10.87 -19.36 -7.56
N GLY A 319 10.12 -19.67 -8.61
CA GLY A 319 10.34 -20.83 -9.47
C GLY A 319 9.93 -22.20 -8.92
N LEU A 320 9.45 -22.27 -7.68
CA LEU A 320 8.91 -23.51 -7.10
C LEU A 320 7.49 -23.77 -7.60
N SER A 321 7.19 -25.01 -7.93
CA SER A 321 5.82 -25.51 -8.08
C SER A 321 5.10 -25.62 -6.72
N LEU A 322 3.77 -25.75 -6.75
CA LEU A 322 2.97 -25.97 -5.55
C LEU A 322 3.43 -27.19 -4.73
N GLU A 323 3.74 -28.30 -5.40
CA GLU A 323 4.19 -29.54 -4.74
C GLU A 323 5.60 -29.41 -4.16
N GLU A 324 6.48 -28.64 -4.79
CA GLU A 324 7.81 -28.34 -4.23
C GLU A 324 7.68 -27.43 -3.02
N CYS A 325 6.80 -26.42 -3.07
CA CYS A 325 6.49 -25.55 -1.93
C CYS A 325 5.97 -26.36 -0.73
N LYS A 326 5.07 -27.32 -0.97
CA LYS A 326 4.60 -28.27 0.04
C LYS A 326 5.74 -29.04 0.70
N LYS A 327 6.63 -29.64 -0.11
CA LYS A 327 7.77 -30.42 0.38
C LYS A 327 8.74 -29.55 1.20
N GLU A 328 9.04 -28.35 0.72
CA GLU A 328 9.90 -27.39 1.43
C GLU A 328 9.30 -26.98 2.77
N CYS A 329 8.00 -26.69 2.82
CA CYS A 329 7.32 -26.37 4.06
C CYS A 329 7.29 -27.56 5.03
N LEU A 330 7.04 -28.79 4.56
CA LEU A 330 7.08 -29.99 5.43
C LEU A 330 8.45 -30.20 6.08
N ARG A 331 9.54 -30.00 5.32
CA ARG A 331 10.92 -30.15 5.81
C ARG A 331 11.26 -29.19 6.95
N ASN A 332 10.65 -28.01 6.97
CA ASN A 332 10.88 -27.02 8.01
C ASN A 332 9.74 -27.07 9.05
N CYS A 333 10.01 -27.59 10.24
CA CYS A 333 9.00 -27.74 11.29
C CYS A 333 8.43 -26.44 11.85
N SER A 334 9.08 -25.29 11.60
CA SER A 334 8.52 -23.98 11.93
C SER A 334 7.54 -23.46 10.87
N CYS A 335 7.47 -24.09 9.69
CA CYS A 335 6.54 -23.67 8.63
C CYS A 335 5.10 -23.94 9.05
N THR A 336 4.26 -22.91 9.04
CA THR A 336 2.86 -22.97 9.49
C THR A 336 1.86 -23.01 8.35
N ALA A 337 2.15 -22.35 7.23
CA ALA A 337 1.32 -22.36 6.03
C ALA A 337 2.13 -21.94 4.80
N TYR A 338 1.58 -22.17 3.61
CA TYR A 338 2.12 -21.62 2.37
C TYR A 338 1.03 -21.28 1.35
N VAL A 339 1.38 -20.45 0.38
CA VAL A 339 0.58 -20.13 -0.82
C VAL A 339 1.46 -20.13 -2.07
N VAL A 340 0.82 -20.15 -3.23
CA VAL A 340 1.47 -19.78 -4.50
C VAL A 340 1.77 -18.29 -4.48
N ALA A 341 3.03 -17.92 -4.71
CA ALA A 341 3.48 -16.52 -4.63
C ALA A 341 2.98 -15.67 -5.82
N ASP A 342 2.97 -16.25 -7.02
CA ASP A 342 2.50 -15.62 -8.25
C ASP A 342 1.42 -16.49 -8.90
N VAL A 343 0.19 -16.00 -8.91
CA VAL A 343 -0.96 -16.72 -9.52
C VAL A 343 -1.13 -16.40 -11.00
N SER A 344 -0.26 -15.59 -11.59
CA SER A 344 -0.24 -15.34 -13.03
C SER A 344 0.43 -16.51 -13.78
N ASN A 345 -0.03 -16.78 -15.00
CA ASN A 345 0.60 -17.64 -16.00
C ASN A 345 1.31 -18.90 -15.46
N GLY A 346 0.54 -19.83 -14.88
CA GLY A 346 1.02 -21.17 -14.54
C GLY A 346 1.38 -21.39 -13.07
N GLU A 347 0.92 -20.52 -12.16
CA GLU A 347 1.04 -20.65 -10.70
C GLU A 347 2.45 -21.03 -10.22
N SER A 348 3.28 -20.01 -10.00
CA SER A 348 4.70 -20.22 -9.69
C SER A 348 5.15 -19.49 -8.44
N GLY A 349 6.19 -20.05 -7.83
CA GLY A 349 6.77 -19.52 -6.61
C GLY A 349 6.01 -19.94 -5.36
N CYS A 350 6.72 -19.88 -4.25
CA CYS A 350 6.31 -20.32 -2.94
C CYS A 350 6.41 -19.15 -1.97
N LEU A 351 5.34 -18.85 -1.26
CA LEU A 351 5.35 -17.92 -0.13
C LEU A 351 4.93 -18.70 1.11
N ALA A 352 5.87 -18.90 2.03
CA ALA A 352 5.67 -19.76 3.20
C ALA A 352 5.87 -18.98 4.50
N TRP A 353 5.01 -19.21 5.50
CA TRP A 353 5.05 -18.54 6.79
C TRP A 353 5.75 -19.41 7.83
N HIS A 354 6.56 -18.79 8.69
CA HIS A 354 7.31 -19.45 9.75
C HIS A 354 6.98 -18.89 11.13
N GLY A 355 5.69 -18.87 11.47
CA GLY A 355 5.20 -18.30 12.71
C GLY A 355 3.68 -18.12 12.70
N ASP A 356 3.21 -17.26 13.59
CA ASP A 356 1.81 -16.89 13.69
C ASP A 356 1.31 -16.19 12.42
N LEU A 357 0.08 -16.54 12.02
CA LEU A 357 -0.56 -15.98 10.84
C LEU A 357 -1.46 -14.82 11.25
N MET A 358 -1.16 -13.60 10.80
CA MET A 358 -1.89 -12.38 11.19
C MET A 358 -2.70 -11.80 10.04
N ASP A 359 -3.76 -11.07 10.40
CA ASP A 359 -4.56 -10.23 9.49
C ASP A 359 -5.19 -11.00 8.31
N ILE A 360 -5.76 -12.17 8.59
CA ILE A 360 -6.46 -12.98 7.57
C ILE A 360 -7.91 -12.54 7.48
N GLN A 361 -8.42 -12.43 6.26
CA GLN A 361 -9.82 -12.12 6.00
C GLN A 361 -10.36 -13.09 4.94
N LYS A 362 -11.59 -13.56 5.13
CA LYS A 362 -12.34 -14.27 4.09
C LYS A 362 -12.84 -13.28 3.06
N LEU A 363 -12.58 -13.60 1.81
CA LEU A 363 -13.05 -12.83 0.66
C LEU A 363 -14.18 -13.59 0.00
N THR A 364 -15.26 -12.88 -0.35
CA THR A 364 -16.43 -13.46 -1.01
C THR A 364 -16.11 -13.97 -2.41
N ASP A 365 -15.13 -13.35 -3.06
CA ASP A 365 -14.66 -13.70 -4.39
C ASP A 365 -13.18 -13.32 -4.56
N GLN A 366 -12.47 -14.09 -5.38
CA GLN A 366 -11.11 -13.77 -5.87
C GLN A 366 -9.98 -13.75 -4.82
N GLY A 367 -10.21 -14.31 -3.62
CA GLY A 367 -9.13 -14.57 -2.66
C GLY A 367 -8.21 -15.72 -3.09
N GLN A 368 -7.11 -15.90 -2.37
CA GLN A 368 -6.17 -17.00 -2.60
C GLN A 368 -6.40 -18.15 -1.63
N ASP A 369 -6.06 -19.35 -2.08
CA ASP A 369 -6.06 -20.56 -1.25
C ASP A 369 -4.81 -20.62 -0.36
N LEU A 370 -5.01 -20.74 0.94
CA LEU A 370 -3.95 -20.96 1.93
C LEU A 370 -3.84 -22.44 2.27
N TYR A 371 -2.63 -23.00 2.14
CA TYR A 371 -2.33 -24.36 2.55
C TYR A 371 -1.82 -24.33 4.00
N LEU A 372 -2.72 -24.60 4.95
CA LEU A 372 -2.45 -24.53 6.39
C LEU A 372 -1.93 -25.87 6.92
N ARG A 373 -0.80 -25.86 7.63
CA ARG A 373 -0.22 -27.06 8.22
C ARG A 373 -1.00 -27.49 9.46
N VAL A 374 -1.52 -28.71 9.43
CA VAL A 374 -2.31 -29.31 10.52
C VAL A 374 -1.78 -30.71 10.88
N ASN A 375 -2.11 -31.18 12.09
CA ASN A 375 -1.69 -32.50 12.53
C ASN A 375 -2.48 -33.60 11.80
N LYS A 376 -2.04 -34.84 11.95
CA LYS A 376 -2.68 -36.02 11.33
C LYS A 376 -4.17 -36.16 11.66
N VAL A 377 -4.56 -35.85 12.89
CA VAL A 377 -5.96 -36.00 13.36
C VAL A 377 -6.86 -34.98 12.65
N GLU A 378 -6.47 -33.71 12.65
CA GLU A 378 -7.25 -32.67 11.97
C GLU A 378 -7.26 -32.94 10.45
N LEU A 379 -6.14 -33.36 9.85
CA LEU A 379 -6.09 -33.73 8.44
C LEU A 379 -7.12 -34.82 8.09
N GLY A 380 -7.21 -35.87 8.91
CA GLY A 380 -8.18 -36.95 8.73
C GLY A 380 -9.64 -36.51 8.80
N ASN A 381 -9.97 -35.39 9.46
CA ASN A 381 -11.33 -34.86 9.50
C ASN A 381 -11.74 -34.17 8.19
N TYR A 382 -10.77 -33.69 7.40
CA TYR A 382 -11.00 -33.00 6.13
C TYR A 382 -10.89 -33.93 4.91
N ASP A 383 -10.29 -35.12 5.08
CA ASP A 383 -10.16 -36.14 4.02
C ASP A 383 -11.38 -37.08 3.93
N ILE A 384 -12.39 -36.95 4.80
CA ILE A 384 -13.63 -37.73 4.71
C ILE A 384 -14.54 -37.06 3.66
N PRO A 385 -14.90 -37.74 2.57
CA PRO A 385 -15.87 -37.21 1.62
C PRO A 385 -17.21 -37.03 2.34
N SER A 386 -17.75 -35.82 2.30
CA SER A 386 -19.14 -35.51 2.70
C SER A 386 -20.14 -36.33 1.90
#